data_AF-A0A519XY08-F1
#
_entry.id   AF-A0A519XY08-F1
#
_cell.length_a   1.000
_cell.length_b   1.000
_cell.length_c   1.000
_cell.angle_alpha   90.00
_cell.angle_beta   90.00
_cell.angle_gamma   90.00
#
_symmetry.space_group_name_H-M   'P 1'
#
loop_
_entity.id
_entity.type
_entity.pdbx_description
1 polymer ?
#
loop_
_entity_poly.entity_id
_entity_poly.type
_entity_poly.pdbx_seq_one_letter_code
_entity_poly.pdbx_strand_id
1 'polypeptide(L)' 'MDQKVLVLNGDYTAITLCSVQKAFVLLFLDKAEMVAKSEHGVMRTISQAFPKPSIIRLARYVR' A
#
# COMPACT_ATOMS: atom_id res chain seq x y z
N MET A 1 -9.71 0.63 14.26
CA MET A 1 -10.13 -0.22 13.14
C MET A 1 -8.93 -0.44 12.24
N ASP A 2 -8.50 -1.68 12.06
CA ASP A 2 -7.41 -2.02 11.15
C ASP A 2 -7.77 -1.64 9.71
N GLN A 3 -7.16 -0.56 9.22
CA GLN A 3 -7.28 -0.19 7.81
C GLN A 3 -6.52 -1.21 6.98
N LYS A 4 -7.29 -1.96 6.20
CA LYS A 4 -6.77 -2.94 5.24
C LYS A 4 -6.45 -2.25 3.93
N VAL A 5 -5.37 -2.69 3.30
CA VAL A 5 -4.89 -2.25 1.98
C VAL A 5 -4.99 -3.43 1.04
N LEU A 6 -5.61 -3.23 -0.13
CA LEU A 6 -5.68 -4.24 -1.17
C LEU A 6 -4.33 -4.37 -1.87
N VAL A 7 -3.83 -5.60 -1.97
CA VAL A 7 -2.60 -5.93 -2.67
C VAL A 7 -2.95 -6.58 -4.00
N LEU A 8 -2.49 -5.95 -5.07
CA LEU A 8 -2.59 -6.45 -6.42
C LEU A 8 -1.27 -7.07 -6.89
N ASN A 9 -1.39 -8.01 -7.80
CA ASN A 9 -0.26 -8.55 -8.53
C ASN A 9 0.12 -7.64 -9.71
N GLY A 10 1.21 -7.98 -10.42
CA GLY A 10 1.69 -7.22 -11.57
C GLY A 10 0.63 -7.02 -12.68
N ASP A 11 -0.31 -7.95 -12.81
CA ASP A 11 -1.42 -7.96 -13.78
C ASP A 11 -2.74 -7.39 -13.21
N TYR A 12 -2.69 -6.70 -12.07
CA TYR A 12 -3.86 -6.13 -11.38
C TYR A 12 -4.85 -7.13 -10.78
N THR A 13 -4.54 -8.43 -10.78
CA THR A 13 -5.34 -9.41 -10.03
C THR A 13 -5.19 -9.19 -8.53
N ALA A 14 -6.29 -9.36 -7.77
CA ALA A 14 -6.27 -9.22 -6.33
C ALA A 14 -5.61 -10.45 -5.68
N ILE A 15 -4.57 -10.24 -4.87
CA ILE A 15 -3.88 -11.30 -4.13
C ILE A 15 -4.45 -11.43 -2.73
N THR A 16 -4.43 -10.33 -1.96
CA THR A 16 -4.76 -10.36 -0.53
C THR A 16 -5.00 -8.96 0.04
N LEU A 17 -5.37 -8.91 1.31
CA LEU A 17 -5.41 -7.69 2.11
C LEU A 17 -4.21 -7.69 3.06
N CYS A 18 -3.57 -6.53 3.21
CA CYS A 18 -2.52 -6.34 4.21
C CYS A 18 -2.81 -5.11 5.09
N SER A 19 -2.03 -4.93 6.15
CA SER A 19 -2.11 -3.73 6.97
C SER A 19 -1.49 -2.53 6.26
N VAL A 20 -1.92 -1.32 6.61
CA VAL A 20 -1.32 -0.07 6.12
C VAL A 20 0.19 -0.01 6.38
N GLN A 21 0.66 -0.52 7.53
CA GLN A 21 2.08 -0.54 7.88
C GLN A 21 2.89 -1.41 6.91
N LYS A 22 2.40 -2.62 6.59
CA LYS A 22 3.07 -3.51 5.64
C LYS A 22 3.08 -2.92 4.23
N ALA A 23 1.97 -2.34 3.81
CA ALA A 23 1.88 -1.64 2.52
C ALA A 23 2.88 -0.47 2.45
N PHE A 24 2.98 0.33 3.51
CA PHE A 24 3.92 1.44 3.57
C PHE A 24 5.38 0.99 3.45
N VAL A 25 5.77 -0.08 4.15
CA VAL A 25 7.14 -0.63 4.03
C VAL A 25 7.44 -1.08 2.60
N LEU A 26 6.49 -1.74 1.92
CA LEU A 26 6.68 -2.17 0.54
C LEU A 26 6.82 -1.00 -0.44
N LEU A 27 6.03 0.06 -0.25
CA LEU A 27 6.15 1.28 -1.04
C LEU A 27 7.48 1.99 -0.77
N PHE A 28 7.87 2.12 0.49
CA PHE A 28 9.10 2.81 0.89
C PHE A 28 10.38 2.09 0.40
N LEU A 29 10.32 0.77 0.22
CA LEU A 29 11.41 -0.05 -0.31
C LEU A 29 11.35 -0.24 -1.83
N ASP A 30 10.48 0.50 -2.54
CA ASP A 30 10.24 0.36 -3.98
C ASP A 30 9.95 -1.09 -4.42
N LYS A 31 9.27 -1.86 -3.56
CA LYS A 31 8.80 -3.24 -3.85
C LYS A 31 7.35 -3.29 -4.31
N ALA A 32 6.66 -2.17 -4.22
CA ALA A 32 5.29 -2.00 -4.70
C ALA A 32 5.09 -0.56 -5.17
N GLU A 33 4.04 -0.36 -5.96
CA GLU A 33 3.57 0.94 -6.41
C GLU A 33 2.20 1.25 -5.79
N MET A 34 1.95 2.52 -5.47
CA MET A 34 0.66 2.95 -4.96
C MET A 34 -0.30 3.13 -6.14
N VAL A 35 -1.37 2.32 -6.16
CA VAL A 35 -2.42 2.41 -7.18
C VAL A 35 -3.50 3.40 -6.74
N ALA A 36 -3.86 3.36 -5.45
CA ALA A 36 -4.80 4.29 -4.86
C ALA A 36 -4.40 4.62 -3.42
N LYS A 37 -4.65 5.88 -3.06
CA LYS A 37 -4.60 6.36 -1.68
C LYS A 37 -5.98 6.28 -1.04
N SER A 38 -6.03 6.29 0.28
CA SER A 38 -7.27 6.48 1.01
C SER A 38 -7.70 7.94 0.91
N GLU A 39 -9.01 8.17 0.72
CA GLU A 39 -9.63 9.49 0.81
C GLU A 39 -9.59 10.06 2.23
N HIS A 40 -9.32 9.22 3.23
CA HIS A 40 -9.37 9.59 4.64
C HIS A 40 -8.02 9.40 5.33
N GLY A 41 -7.41 10.53 5.64
CA GLY A 41 -6.24 10.62 6.50
C GLY A 41 -4.91 10.35 5.81
N VAL A 42 -3.85 10.60 6.56
CA VAL A 42 -2.46 10.46 6.14
C VAL A 42 -1.67 9.75 7.24
N MET A 43 -0.56 9.13 6.87
CA MET A 43 0.43 8.66 7.85
C MET A 43 1.35 9.82 8.19
N ARG A 44 1.59 10.07 9.47
CA ARG A 44 2.39 11.20 9.94
C ARG A 44 3.64 10.68 10.64
N THR A 45 4.77 11.34 10.40
CA THR A 45 5.93 11.33 11.29
C THR A 45 6.00 12.69 12.00
N ILE A 46 7.01 12.89 12.84
CA ILE A 46 7.23 14.20 13.50
C ILE A 46 7.47 15.34 12.51
N SER A 47 7.99 15.04 11.31
CA SER A 47 8.43 16.04 10.33
C SER A 47 7.79 15.91 8.95
N GLN A 48 7.07 14.83 8.66
CA GLN A 48 6.55 14.52 7.33
C GLN A 48 5.15 13.91 7.38
N ALA A 49 4.45 13.98 6.24
CA ALA A 49 3.18 13.33 6.03
C ALA A 49 3.23 12.51 4.73
N PHE A 50 2.75 11.28 4.80
CA PHE A 50 2.69 10.34 3.69
C PHE A 50 1.23 10.01 3.36
N PRO A 51 0.87 9.92 2.06
CA PRO A 51 -0.46 9.48 1.67
C PRO A 51 -0.70 8.06 2.20
N LYS A 52 -1.86 7.85 2.81
CA LYS A 52 -2.24 6.53 3.29
C LYS A 52 -2.59 5.64 2.09
N PRO A 53 -1.94 4.47 1.88
CA PRO A 53 -2.33 3.57 0.81
C PRO A 53 -3.70 2.93 1.08
N SER A 54 -4.50 2.76 0.03
CA SER A 54 -5.71 1.92 0.04
C SER A 54 -5.56 0.73 -0.91
N ILE A 55 -4.81 0.89 -2.00
CA ILE A 55 -4.48 -0.16 -2.97
C ILE A 55 -3.02 -0.03 -3.40
N ILE A 56 -2.27 -1.13 -3.35
CA ILE A 56 -0.89 -1.22 -3.85
C ILE A 56 -0.74 -2.37 -4.85
N ARG A 57 0.24 -2.26 -5.75
CA ARG A 57 0.59 -3.30 -6.73
C ARG A 57 2.02 -3.75 -6.50
N LEU A 58 2.25 -5.06 -6.40
CA LEU A 58 3.62 -5.59 -6.25
C LEU A 58 4.43 -5.37 -7.54
N ALA A 59 5.67 -4.90 -7.40
CA ALA A 59 6.56 -4.68 -8.53
C ALA A 59 6.98 -5.99 -9.21
N ARG A 60 7.05 -7.07 -8.42
CA ARG A 60 7.34 -8.43 -8.90
C ARG A 60 6.05 -9.23 -8.94
N TYR A 61 5.86 -9.96 -10.05
CA TYR A 61 4.78 -10.92 -10.18
C TYR A 61 4.95 -12.08 -9.18
N VAL A 62 3.91 -12.36 -8.40
CA VAL A 62 3.85 -13.47 -7.45
C VAL A 62 2.78 -14.47 -7.93
N ARG A 63 3.08 -15.78 -7.91
CA ARG A 63 2.16 -16.85 -8.30
C ARG A 63 1.48 -17.45 -7.07
#